data_AF-A0AAV1Q9B5-F1
#
_entry.id   AF-A0AAV1Q9B5-F1
#
_cell.length_a   1.000
_cell.length_b   1.000
_cell.length_c   1.000
_cell.angle_alpha   90.00
_cell.angle_beta   90.00
_cell.angle_gamma   90.00
#
_symmetry.space_group_name_H-M   'P 1'
#
loop_
_entity.id
_entity.type
_entity.pdbx_description
1 polymer ?
#
loop_
_entity_poly.entity_id
_entity_poly.type
_entity_poly.pdbx_seq_one_letter_code
_entity_poly.pdbx_strand_id
1 'polypeptide(L)'
;MLCAAEPSTCDPSQSGSCFFCGAKQSSGSNFEFSLSGESEGYVAASLSTDTTAGGNDPTYICANDNGVIKFFSALLDNDVLTVTTLAVTNVKGSVNGNKIQCTFSATIPAASVSRRSLSIRAQSFSLSVSTGAFNSTSDSLGSPTAKVQTDVINIANSTSTITNLINTTTTAAAATETTAATATTRTTAAATTRTTAAATTSTVPPLETPVSSAGCGISMLCAAEPSTCDPSQSGSCFFCGAKQSSGSNFEFSLSGESEGYVAASLSTDTTAGGNDPTYICANDNGVIKFFSALLDNDVLTVTTLAVTNVKGSVNGNNIQCTFSATIPAASVSRRSLSIRAQRFSMSVSTGAFNSTSDSLGSPTAKIQTNVIDIANSNATIDNLVNTATTTATPTTSHAVTLQQSFMQALLVTVGVLGLAML
;
A
#
# COMPACT_ATOMS: atom_id res chain seq x y z
N MET A 1 -9.16 6.40 5.16
CA MET A 1 -10.28 5.63 5.74
C MET A 1 -10.25 4.27 5.10
N LEU A 2 -10.22 3.19 5.89
CA LEU A 2 -10.39 1.84 5.37
C LEU A 2 -11.84 1.67 4.91
N CYS A 3 -12.12 1.08 3.76
CA CYS A 3 -13.48 0.97 3.22
C CYS A 3 -13.77 -0.42 2.68
N ALA A 4 -14.82 -1.07 3.20
CA ALA A 4 -15.38 -2.29 2.64
C ALA A 4 -16.66 -1.94 1.88
N ALA A 5 -16.74 -2.32 0.60
CA ALA A 5 -17.83 -1.89 -0.28
C ALA A 5 -18.27 -3.03 -1.22
N GLU A 6 -19.57 -3.06 -1.53
CA GLU A 6 -20.15 -3.90 -2.57
C GLU A 6 -21.22 -3.11 -3.36
N PRO A 7 -21.06 -2.96 -4.69
CA PRO A 7 -19.90 -3.35 -5.50
C PRO A 7 -18.59 -2.67 -5.05
N SER A 8 -17.43 -3.28 -5.31
CA SER A 8 -16.12 -2.77 -4.85
C SER A 8 -15.77 -1.37 -5.37
N THR A 9 -16.41 -0.93 -6.46
CA THR A 9 -16.27 0.40 -7.06
C THR A 9 -17.36 1.39 -6.61
N CYS A 10 -18.26 1.00 -5.70
CA CYS A 10 -19.40 1.82 -5.34
C CYS A 10 -18.98 3.02 -4.49
N ASP A 11 -19.50 4.20 -4.86
CA ASP A 11 -19.34 5.44 -4.12
C ASP A 11 -20.66 5.73 -3.39
N PRO A 12 -20.67 5.74 -2.04
CA PRO A 12 -21.88 6.00 -1.26
C PRO A 12 -22.45 7.41 -1.48
N SER A 13 -21.70 8.35 -2.07
CA SER A 13 -22.19 9.68 -2.43
C SER A 13 -23.01 9.71 -3.72
N GLN A 14 -22.92 8.68 -4.56
CA GLN A 14 -23.58 8.61 -5.86
C GLN A 14 -24.96 7.93 -5.78
N SER A 15 -25.75 8.09 -6.86
CA SER A 15 -27.02 7.39 -7.05
C SER A 15 -26.75 5.95 -7.52
N GLY A 16 -27.06 4.97 -6.67
CA GLY A 16 -26.90 3.54 -6.97
C GLY A 16 -26.81 2.69 -5.70
N SER A 17 -27.01 1.37 -5.85
CA SER A 17 -26.90 0.42 -4.74
C SER A 17 -25.46 0.29 -4.29
N CYS A 18 -25.20 0.62 -3.02
CA CYS A 18 -23.86 0.62 -2.44
C CYS A 18 -23.93 0.23 -0.96
N PHE A 19 -23.54 -1.00 -0.66
CA PHE A 19 -23.30 -1.46 0.71
C PHE A 19 -21.87 -1.11 1.08
N PHE A 20 -21.70 -0.22 2.05
CA PHE A 20 -20.41 0.38 2.35
C PHE A 20 -20.22 0.53 3.84
N CYS A 21 -19.06 0.15 4.34
CA CYS A 21 -18.60 0.52 5.67
C CYS A 21 -17.16 1.01 5.62
N GLY A 22 -16.97 2.27 6.01
CA GLY A 22 -15.68 2.90 6.20
C GLY A 22 -15.32 2.96 7.68
N ALA A 23 -14.05 2.72 8.01
CA ALA A 23 -13.49 2.91 9.34
C ALA A 23 -12.22 3.78 9.27
N LYS A 24 -12.13 4.78 10.14
CA LYS A 24 -10.95 5.65 10.27
C LYS A 24 -10.61 5.77 11.75
N GLN A 25 -9.40 5.37 12.12
CA GLN A 25 -8.94 5.58 13.48
C GLN A 25 -8.78 7.09 13.76
N SER A 26 -9.41 7.58 14.82
CA SER A 26 -9.31 8.98 15.25
C SER A 26 -8.25 9.14 16.34
N SER A 27 -8.30 8.29 17.37
CA SER A 27 -7.30 8.26 18.45
C SER A 27 -7.40 6.96 19.25
N GLY A 28 -6.27 6.26 19.46
CA GLY A 28 -6.26 5.06 20.31
C GLY A 28 -7.25 3.99 19.84
N SER A 29 -8.22 3.62 20.68
CA SER A 29 -9.29 2.66 20.34
C SER A 29 -10.53 3.31 19.72
N ASN A 30 -10.53 4.62 19.46
CA ASN A 30 -11.68 5.31 18.89
C ASN A 30 -11.59 5.36 17.37
N PHE A 31 -12.72 5.06 16.73
CA PHE A 31 -12.86 4.99 15.29
C PHE A 31 -14.06 5.80 14.84
N GLU A 32 -13.91 6.52 13.74
CA GLU A 32 -15.01 7.11 12.97
C GLU A 32 -15.46 6.10 11.93
N PHE A 33 -16.75 5.77 11.93
CA PHE A 33 -17.37 4.88 10.98
C PHE A 33 -18.28 5.65 10.03
N SER A 34 -18.34 5.19 8.78
CA SER A 34 -19.28 5.65 7.75
C SER A 34 -19.98 4.43 7.17
N LEU A 35 -21.28 4.30 7.37
CA LEU A 35 -22.10 3.16 6.96
C LEU A 35 -23.13 3.61 5.93
N SER A 36 -23.26 2.89 4.83
CA SER A 36 -24.28 3.11 3.80
C SER A 36 -24.82 1.78 3.29
N GLY A 37 -26.10 1.74 2.94
CA GLY A 37 -26.72 0.59 2.30
C GLY A 37 -28.17 0.86 1.90
N GLU A 38 -28.72 -0.03 1.09
CA GLU A 38 -30.14 0.00 0.72
C GLU A 38 -30.92 -1.03 1.54
N SER A 39 -31.92 -0.58 2.31
CA SER A 39 -32.78 -1.42 3.15
C SER A 39 -34.04 -0.65 3.54
N GLU A 40 -35.18 -1.34 3.59
CA GLU A 40 -36.43 -0.79 4.16
C GLU A 40 -36.42 -0.84 5.70
N GLY A 41 -35.59 -1.72 6.29
CA GLY A 41 -35.44 -1.86 7.73
C GLY A 41 -34.18 -1.16 8.23
N TYR A 42 -33.08 -1.90 8.38
CA TYR A 42 -31.81 -1.37 8.85
C TYR A 42 -30.62 -1.78 7.98
N VAL A 43 -29.52 -1.04 8.13
CA VAL A 43 -28.16 -1.41 7.71
C VAL A 43 -27.28 -1.48 8.96
N ALA A 44 -26.44 -2.50 9.07
CA ALA A 44 -25.59 -2.74 10.22
C ALA A 44 -24.14 -3.02 9.84
N ALA A 45 -23.21 -2.60 10.71
CA ALA A 45 -21.80 -2.93 10.63
C ALA A 45 -21.39 -3.78 11.85
N SER A 46 -20.84 -4.98 11.61
CA SER A 46 -20.37 -5.88 12.68
C SER A 46 -18.86 -6.08 12.61
N LEU A 47 -18.22 -6.19 13.77
CA LEU A 47 -16.78 -6.42 13.92
C LEU A 47 -16.53 -7.76 14.62
N SER A 48 -16.03 -8.76 13.90
CA SER A 48 -15.67 -10.08 14.48
C SER A 48 -14.16 -10.21 14.67
N THR A 49 -13.72 -10.93 15.70
CA THR A 49 -12.29 -11.26 15.88
C THR A 49 -11.83 -12.43 15.00
N ASP A 50 -12.77 -13.12 14.35
CA ASP A 50 -12.49 -14.17 13.39
C ASP A 50 -13.21 -13.87 12.06
N THR A 51 -13.13 -14.79 11.09
CA THR A 51 -13.70 -14.60 9.75
C THR A 51 -15.19 -14.95 9.67
N THR A 52 -15.81 -15.37 10.77
CA THR A 52 -17.22 -15.74 10.86
C THR A 52 -17.98 -14.71 11.71
N ALA A 53 -19.01 -14.10 11.14
CA ALA A 53 -19.93 -13.29 11.94
C ALA A 53 -20.82 -14.21 12.79
N GLY A 54 -21.07 -13.85 14.05
CA GLY A 54 -21.96 -14.58 14.95
C GLY A 54 -21.32 -15.10 16.23
N GLY A 55 -20.19 -14.53 16.67
CA GLY A 55 -19.46 -14.91 17.89
C GLY A 55 -19.61 -13.94 19.07
N ASN A 56 -20.78 -13.32 19.26
CA ASN A 56 -21.02 -12.13 20.11
C ASN A 56 -20.31 -10.86 19.63
N ASP A 57 -20.41 -10.60 18.33
CA ASP A 57 -19.67 -9.54 17.65
C ASP A 57 -20.33 -8.17 17.86
N PRO A 58 -19.58 -7.14 18.29
CA PRO A 58 -20.07 -5.77 18.37
C PRO A 58 -20.67 -5.31 17.03
N THR A 59 -21.92 -4.90 17.07
CA THR A 59 -22.70 -4.53 15.89
C THR A 59 -23.37 -3.17 16.07
N TYR A 60 -23.18 -2.29 15.09
CA TYR A 60 -23.70 -0.93 15.06
C TYR A 60 -24.73 -0.79 13.96
N ILE A 61 -25.92 -0.27 14.29
CA ILE A 61 -27.10 -0.45 13.45
C ILE A 61 -27.77 0.90 13.22
N CYS A 62 -28.06 1.19 11.96
CA CYS A 62 -28.89 2.30 11.55
C CYS A 62 -30.19 1.80 10.95
N ALA A 63 -31.29 2.02 11.67
CA ALA A 63 -32.62 1.66 11.24
C ALA A 63 -33.35 2.87 10.65
N ASN A 64 -34.14 2.61 9.61
CA ASN A 64 -35.09 3.54 9.04
C ASN A 64 -36.39 3.49 9.86
N ASP A 65 -36.55 4.44 10.76
CA ASP A 65 -37.79 4.67 11.51
C ASP A 65 -38.63 5.71 10.77
N ASN A 66 -39.44 5.25 9.81
CA ASN A 66 -40.38 6.09 9.06
C ASN A 66 -39.74 7.32 8.40
N GLY A 67 -38.53 7.17 7.84
CA GLY A 67 -37.77 8.24 7.18
C GLY A 67 -36.78 8.96 8.10
N VAL A 68 -36.68 8.57 9.38
CA VAL A 68 -35.71 9.11 10.33
C VAL A 68 -34.75 8.01 10.78
N ILE A 69 -33.47 8.34 10.95
CA ILE A 69 -32.50 7.36 11.46
C ILE A 69 -32.71 7.13 12.94
N LYS A 70 -32.89 5.87 13.32
CA LYS A 70 -32.79 5.38 14.70
C LYS A 70 -31.57 4.48 14.83
N PHE A 71 -30.70 4.79 15.79
CA PHE A 71 -29.45 4.07 15.99
C PHE A 71 -29.55 3.07 17.12
N PHE A 72 -29.02 1.86 16.90
CA PHE A 72 -28.89 0.82 17.91
C PHE A 72 -27.44 0.31 17.97
N SER A 73 -27.07 -0.21 19.13
CA SER A 73 -25.92 -1.07 19.29
C SER A 73 -26.38 -2.45 19.76
N ALA A 74 -25.71 -3.50 19.33
CA ALA A 74 -26.07 -4.88 19.62
C ALA A 74 -24.84 -5.79 19.64
N LEU A 75 -25.01 -7.01 20.14
CA LEU A 75 -24.11 -8.13 19.90
C LEU A 75 -24.77 -9.08 18.89
N LEU A 76 -24.02 -9.48 17.88
CA LEU A 76 -24.43 -10.48 16.90
C LEU A 76 -23.91 -11.85 17.30
N ASP A 77 -24.82 -12.76 17.60
CA ASP A 77 -24.53 -14.17 17.90
C ASP A 77 -25.45 -15.07 17.09
N ASN A 78 -24.90 -15.92 16.24
CA ASN A 78 -25.65 -16.86 15.40
C ASN A 78 -26.89 -16.24 14.70
N ASP A 79 -26.70 -15.14 13.95
CA ASP A 79 -27.76 -14.38 13.25
C ASP A 79 -28.85 -13.75 14.14
N VAL A 80 -28.60 -13.67 15.45
CA VAL A 80 -29.46 -13.00 16.43
C VAL A 80 -28.78 -11.73 16.91
N LEU A 81 -29.51 -10.61 16.81
CA LEU A 81 -29.07 -9.31 17.33
C LEU A 81 -29.65 -9.08 18.72
N THR A 82 -28.78 -9.08 19.73
CA THR A 82 -29.17 -8.72 21.10
C THR A 82 -28.78 -7.28 21.36
N VAL A 83 -29.77 -6.38 21.44
CA VAL A 83 -29.53 -4.95 21.70
C VAL A 83 -28.81 -4.78 23.03
N THR A 84 -27.71 -4.03 23.02
CA THR A 84 -26.91 -3.70 24.20
C THR A 84 -26.34 -2.30 24.05
N THR A 85 -25.78 -1.74 25.11
CA THR A 85 -25.12 -0.43 25.03
C THR A 85 -23.63 -0.59 24.73
N LEU A 86 -23.20 -0.11 23.56
CA LEU A 86 -21.78 0.04 23.21
C LEU A 86 -21.35 1.52 23.32
N ALA A 87 -20.06 1.75 23.47
CA ALA A 87 -19.50 3.11 23.57
C ALA A 87 -19.50 3.80 22.20
N VAL A 88 -20.57 4.54 21.92
CA VAL A 88 -20.78 5.26 20.65
C VAL A 88 -21.15 6.73 20.91
N THR A 89 -20.62 7.63 20.08
CA THR A 89 -20.90 9.07 20.11
C THR A 89 -21.01 9.63 18.69
N ASN A 90 -21.40 10.90 18.55
CA ASN A 90 -21.44 11.62 17.28
C ASN A 90 -22.25 10.93 16.17
N VAL A 91 -23.31 10.20 16.55
CA VAL A 91 -24.19 9.54 15.57
C VAL A 91 -24.94 10.59 14.77
N LYS A 92 -24.83 10.49 13.45
CA LYS A 92 -25.60 11.25 12.47
C LYS A 92 -26.03 10.31 11.38
N GLY A 93 -27.16 10.57 10.76
CA GLY A 93 -27.58 9.81 9.59
C GLY A 93 -28.73 10.44 8.85
N SER A 94 -29.04 9.85 7.71
CA SER A 94 -30.12 10.28 6.83
C SER A 94 -30.76 9.08 6.14
N VAL A 95 -32.03 9.20 5.81
CA VAL A 95 -32.78 8.25 4.97
C VAL A 95 -33.24 8.99 3.71
N ASN A 96 -33.01 8.41 2.55
CA ASN A 96 -33.58 8.88 1.29
C ASN A 96 -34.13 7.68 0.51
N GLY A 97 -35.46 7.49 0.54
CA GLY A 97 -36.08 6.23 0.09
C GLY A 97 -35.55 5.05 0.91
N ASN A 98 -35.01 4.04 0.23
CA ASN A 98 -34.42 2.86 0.88
C ASN A 98 -32.93 3.05 1.21
N LYS A 99 -32.32 4.18 0.84
CA LYS A 99 -30.90 4.45 1.12
C LYS A 99 -30.74 4.97 2.54
N ILE A 100 -30.06 4.19 3.38
CA ILE A 100 -29.73 4.49 4.77
C ILE A 100 -28.25 4.84 4.84
N GLN A 101 -27.92 6.01 5.38
CA GLN A 101 -26.54 6.45 5.60
C GLN A 101 -26.33 6.95 7.02
N CYS A 102 -25.20 6.56 7.61
CA CYS A 102 -24.81 6.94 8.96
C CYS A 102 -23.32 7.21 9.11
N THR A 103 -23.00 8.14 9.99
CA THR A 103 -21.65 8.32 10.52
C THR A 103 -21.70 8.30 12.03
N PHE A 104 -20.76 7.63 12.68
CA PHE A 104 -20.69 7.59 14.14
C PHE A 104 -19.25 7.37 14.60
N SER A 105 -18.96 7.72 15.86
CA SER A 105 -17.68 7.41 16.50
C SER A 105 -17.89 6.29 17.50
N ALA A 106 -17.11 5.20 17.43
CA ALA A 106 -17.18 4.09 18.37
C ALA A 106 -15.82 3.77 18.99
N THR A 107 -15.82 3.39 20.27
CA THR A 107 -14.65 2.88 20.96
C THR A 107 -14.60 1.36 20.81
N ILE A 108 -13.63 0.84 20.06
CA ILE A 108 -13.45 -0.58 19.82
C ILE A 108 -12.48 -1.16 20.86
N PRO A 109 -12.92 -2.09 21.73
CA PRO A 109 -12.04 -2.75 22.68
C PRO A 109 -10.91 -3.47 21.94
N ALA A 110 -9.69 -3.44 22.49
CA ALA A 110 -8.60 -4.22 21.91
C ALA A 110 -8.96 -5.70 21.94
N ALA A 111 -8.83 -6.42 20.81
CA ALA A 111 -8.98 -7.87 20.80
C ALA A 111 -8.02 -8.45 21.85
N SER A 112 -8.54 -9.24 22.79
CA SER A 112 -7.76 -9.74 23.93
C SER A 112 -6.65 -10.67 23.44
N VAL A 113 -5.43 -10.16 23.35
CA VAL A 113 -4.24 -10.93 22.93
C VAL A 113 -3.23 -11.00 24.08
N SER A 114 -2.80 -12.23 24.38
CA SER A 114 -1.83 -12.55 25.43
C SER A 114 -0.54 -11.72 25.31
N ARG A 115 0.03 -11.32 26.47
CA ARG A 115 1.01 -10.23 26.70
C ARG A 115 2.42 -10.43 26.09
N ARG A 116 2.58 -11.17 24.98
CA ARG A 116 3.85 -11.36 24.26
C ARG A 116 3.83 -10.86 22.80
N SER A 117 2.70 -10.32 22.31
CA SER A 117 2.58 -9.71 20.97
C SER A 117 1.83 -8.38 21.06
N LEU A 118 2.54 -7.33 21.49
CA LEU A 118 1.97 -6.01 21.76
C LEU A 118 2.26 -5.05 20.59
N SER A 119 1.36 -5.02 19.59
CA SER A 119 0.94 -3.79 18.85
C SER A 119 0.17 -4.08 17.55
N ILE A 120 0.32 -5.25 16.92
CA ILE A 120 -0.28 -5.52 15.59
C ILE A 120 -1.69 -6.17 15.67
N ARG A 121 -1.98 -6.95 16.73
CA ARG A 121 -3.24 -7.73 16.82
C ARG A 121 -4.37 -7.07 17.61
N ALA A 122 -4.16 -5.89 18.20
CA ALA A 122 -5.15 -5.27 19.07
C ALA A 122 -6.37 -4.72 18.30
N GLN A 123 -6.28 -4.55 16.98
CA GLN A 123 -7.31 -3.88 16.15
C GLN A 123 -7.60 -4.65 14.85
N SER A 124 -7.38 -5.97 14.88
CA SER A 124 -7.65 -6.85 13.76
C SER A 124 -9.06 -7.44 13.90
N PHE A 125 -9.95 -7.11 12.95
CA PHE A 125 -11.33 -7.58 12.93
C PHE A 125 -11.75 -7.94 11.50
N SER A 126 -12.61 -8.94 11.34
CA SER A 126 -13.47 -9.03 10.16
C SER A 126 -14.55 -7.96 10.26
N LEU A 127 -14.69 -7.15 9.22
CA LEU A 127 -15.74 -6.17 9.09
C LEU A 127 -16.83 -6.76 8.20
N SER A 128 -18.09 -6.66 8.62
CA SER A 128 -19.22 -7.04 7.78
C SER A 128 -20.26 -5.92 7.71
N VAL A 129 -20.93 -5.86 6.57
CA VAL A 129 -22.10 -5.00 6.35
C VAL A 129 -23.29 -5.90 6.12
N SER A 130 -24.37 -5.70 6.87
CA SER A 130 -25.58 -6.50 6.76
C SER A 130 -26.84 -5.63 6.72
N THR A 131 -27.93 -6.20 6.24
CA THR A 131 -29.26 -5.59 6.23
C THR A 131 -30.27 -6.49 6.92
N GLY A 132 -31.30 -5.93 7.54
CA GLY A 132 -32.40 -6.72 8.07
C GLY A 132 -33.67 -5.90 8.27
N ALA A 133 -34.73 -6.57 8.71
CA ALA A 133 -36.01 -5.92 8.99
C ALA A 133 -35.95 -5.11 10.30
N PHE A 134 -36.64 -3.97 10.35
CA PHE A 134 -36.83 -3.19 11.57
C PHE A 134 -38.33 -2.95 11.79
N ASN A 135 -38.79 -3.15 13.02
CA ASN A 135 -40.16 -2.83 13.42
C ASN A 135 -40.15 -1.59 14.32
N SER A 136 -40.62 -0.46 13.79
CA SER A 136 -40.70 0.83 14.49
C SER A 136 -41.68 0.88 15.65
N THR A 137 -42.63 -0.07 15.74
CA THR A 137 -43.59 -0.13 16.84
C THR A 137 -43.01 -0.81 18.08
N SER A 138 -42.19 -1.84 17.89
CA SER A 138 -41.61 -2.66 18.96
C SER A 138 -40.12 -2.44 19.18
N ASP A 139 -39.48 -1.58 18.37
CA ASP A 139 -38.03 -1.40 18.30
C ASP A 139 -37.25 -2.71 18.09
N SER A 140 -37.89 -3.69 17.48
CA SER A 140 -37.29 -5.01 17.27
C SER A 140 -36.55 -5.10 15.94
N LEU A 141 -35.38 -5.74 15.99
CA LEU A 141 -34.52 -6.00 14.84
C LEU A 141 -34.69 -7.45 14.39
N GLY A 142 -34.93 -7.66 13.10
CA GLY A 142 -34.90 -8.99 12.48
C GLY A 142 -33.47 -9.51 12.33
N SER A 143 -33.33 -10.76 11.86
CA SER A 143 -32.01 -11.35 11.61
C SER A 143 -31.25 -10.61 10.49
N PRO A 144 -29.94 -10.36 10.65
CA PRO A 144 -29.13 -9.70 9.64
C PRO A 144 -28.83 -10.65 8.47
N THR A 145 -28.81 -10.11 7.27
CA THR A 145 -28.31 -10.75 6.05
C THR A 145 -27.05 -10.03 5.60
N ALA A 146 -25.90 -10.72 5.61
CA ALA A 146 -24.63 -10.12 5.21
C ALA A 146 -24.61 -9.77 3.70
N LYS A 147 -24.03 -8.62 3.38
CA LYS A 147 -23.84 -8.07 2.02
C LYS A 147 -22.37 -7.83 1.71
N VAL A 148 -21.59 -7.52 2.73
CA VAL A 148 -20.12 -7.48 2.69
C VAL A 148 -19.58 -8.27 3.86
N GLN A 149 -18.54 -9.06 3.64
CA GLN A 149 -17.76 -9.68 4.73
C GLN A 149 -16.30 -9.68 4.33
N THR A 150 -15.42 -9.17 5.20
CA THR A 150 -13.98 -9.13 4.97
C THR A 150 -13.26 -10.25 5.70
N ASP A 151 -12.02 -10.51 5.29
CA ASP A 151 -11.10 -11.28 6.11
C ASP A 151 -10.77 -10.50 7.40
N VAL A 152 -10.05 -11.13 8.34
CA VAL A 152 -9.57 -10.40 9.53
C VAL A 152 -8.52 -9.38 9.11
N ILE A 153 -8.88 -8.10 9.16
CA ILE A 153 -8.07 -6.97 8.72
C ILE A 153 -7.80 -6.00 9.86
N ASN A 154 -6.69 -5.26 9.78
CA ASN A 154 -6.46 -4.19 10.73
C ASN A 154 -7.33 -2.98 10.34
N ILE A 155 -8.40 -2.72 11.10
CA ILE A 155 -9.37 -1.65 10.79
C ILE A 155 -8.80 -0.24 11.00
N ALA A 156 -7.69 -0.12 11.74
CA ALA A 156 -6.94 1.13 11.86
C ALA A 156 -5.98 1.38 10.70
N ASN A 157 -5.61 0.32 9.99
CA ASN A 157 -4.81 0.47 8.80
C ASN A 157 -5.71 0.75 7.60
N SER A 158 -5.78 2.00 7.18
CA SER A 158 -6.55 2.41 6.00
C SER A 158 -6.04 1.85 4.67
N THR A 159 -4.91 1.14 4.65
CA THR A 159 -4.37 0.46 3.46
C THR A 159 -4.51 -1.06 3.52
N SER A 160 -5.24 -1.61 4.51
CA SER A 160 -5.53 -3.04 4.54
C SER A 160 -6.32 -3.44 3.29
N THR A 161 -5.84 -4.46 2.57
CA THR A 161 -6.56 -5.02 1.42
C THR A 161 -7.87 -5.62 1.89
N ILE A 162 -8.98 -5.20 1.29
CA ILE A 162 -10.31 -5.74 1.59
C ILE A 162 -10.76 -6.61 0.43
N THR A 163 -10.95 -7.89 0.73
CA THR A 163 -11.65 -8.83 -0.15
C THR A 163 -13.06 -8.98 0.39
N ASN A 164 -14.10 -8.85 -0.44
CA ASN A 164 -15.45 -9.24 -0.07
C ASN A 164 -15.60 -10.75 -0.26
N LEU A 165 -15.69 -11.52 0.83
CA LEU A 165 -15.77 -12.98 0.80
C LEU A 165 -17.12 -13.50 0.30
N ILE A 166 -18.16 -12.65 0.27
CA ILE A 166 -19.52 -13.06 -0.11
C ILE A 166 -19.64 -13.30 -1.64
N ASN A 167 -18.77 -12.72 -2.47
CA ASN A 167 -18.86 -12.76 -3.93
C ASN A 167 -17.99 -13.83 -4.63
N THR A 168 -17.54 -14.88 -3.95
CA THR A 168 -16.90 -16.02 -4.63
C THR A 168 -17.87 -16.93 -5.40
N THR A 169 -19.16 -16.56 -5.53
CA THR A 169 -20.15 -17.29 -6.34
C THR A 169 -21.19 -16.37 -7.01
N THR A 170 -20.84 -15.67 -8.08
CA THR A 170 -21.86 -15.08 -8.97
C THR A 170 -21.47 -15.23 -10.44
N THR A 171 -21.63 -16.44 -10.97
CA THR A 171 -22.05 -16.59 -12.37
C THR A 171 -23.56 -16.41 -12.39
N ALA A 172 -24.03 -15.43 -13.16
CA ALA A 172 -25.44 -15.21 -13.41
C ALA A 172 -26.09 -16.48 -13.99
N ALA A 173 -27.16 -16.96 -13.37
CA ALA A 173 -28.18 -17.76 -14.03
C ALA A 173 -29.54 -17.31 -13.51
N ALA A 174 -30.32 -16.72 -14.42
CA ALA A 174 -31.71 -16.38 -14.20
C ALA A 174 -32.58 -17.64 -14.06
N ALA A 175 -33.61 -17.51 -13.23
CA ALA A 175 -34.87 -18.25 -13.21
C ALA A 175 -34.84 -19.79 -13.18
N THR A 176 -35.34 -20.38 -12.09
CA THR A 176 -36.72 -20.91 -11.97
C THR A 176 -36.83 -21.71 -10.66
N GLU A 177 -37.98 -21.58 -9.99
CA GLU A 177 -38.38 -22.26 -8.75
C GLU A 177 -38.36 -23.80 -8.86
N THR A 178 -38.19 -24.48 -7.71
CA THR A 178 -39.01 -25.61 -7.18
C THR A 178 -38.19 -26.66 -6.39
N THR A 179 -38.43 -26.71 -5.08
CA THR A 179 -38.59 -27.88 -4.18
C THR A 179 -37.43 -28.87 -3.87
N ALA A 180 -37.06 -28.83 -2.59
CA ALA A 180 -36.80 -29.89 -1.58
C ALA A 180 -35.82 -31.08 -1.81
N ALA A 181 -35.13 -31.37 -0.68
CA ALA A 181 -34.81 -32.66 -0.08
C ALA A 181 -33.36 -33.21 -0.15
N THR A 182 -32.75 -33.25 1.04
CA THR A 182 -32.12 -34.41 1.71
C THR A 182 -30.79 -35.02 1.22
N ALA A 183 -29.74 -34.71 2.00
CA ALA A 183 -28.74 -35.57 2.64
C ALA A 183 -27.78 -36.52 1.86
N THR A 184 -26.53 -36.47 2.35
CA THR A 184 -25.50 -37.54 2.42
C THR A 184 -24.71 -37.82 1.14
N THR A 185 -23.39 -37.57 1.12
CA THR A 185 -22.33 -38.53 1.49
C THR A 185 -20.94 -37.96 1.19
N ARG A 186 -20.00 -38.45 2.00
CA ARG A 186 -18.58 -38.18 2.20
C ARG A 186 -17.66 -38.40 0.98
N THR A 187 -16.50 -37.73 1.07
CA THR A 187 -15.16 -38.06 0.52
C THR A 187 -14.89 -37.78 -0.96
N THR A 188 -13.95 -36.86 -1.24
CA THR A 188 -12.56 -37.21 -1.65
C THR A 188 -11.71 -35.95 -1.80
N ALA A 189 -10.50 -35.99 -1.23
CA ALA A 189 -9.46 -34.98 -1.42
C ALA A 189 -8.85 -35.14 -2.81
N ALA A 190 -8.70 -34.05 -3.56
CA ALA A 190 -7.95 -34.02 -4.80
C ALA A 190 -7.13 -32.72 -4.92
N ALA A 191 -5.82 -32.94 -4.90
CA ALA A 191 -4.69 -32.16 -5.42
C ALA A 191 -4.88 -30.67 -5.76
N THR A 192 -4.18 -29.86 -4.95
CA THR A 192 -3.78 -28.47 -5.22
C THR A 192 -3.05 -28.35 -6.56
N THR A 193 -3.72 -27.77 -7.55
CA THR A 193 -3.04 -27.23 -8.74
C THR A 193 -2.71 -25.76 -8.43
N ARG A 194 -1.42 -25.44 -8.32
CA ARG A 194 -0.94 -24.09 -8.03
C ARG A 194 -1.07 -23.24 -9.29
N THR A 195 -2.22 -22.60 -9.46
CA THR A 195 -2.42 -21.59 -10.51
C THR A 195 -1.67 -20.32 -10.12
N THR A 196 -0.69 -19.94 -10.93
CA THR A 196 -0.01 -18.64 -10.87
C THR A 196 -1.03 -17.52 -10.94
N ALA A 197 -1.08 -16.67 -9.91
CA ALA A 197 -1.89 -15.47 -9.88
C ALA A 197 -1.48 -14.55 -11.04
N ALA A 198 -2.46 -14.12 -11.84
CA ALA A 198 -2.26 -13.22 -12.96
C ALA A 198 -1.81 -11.84 -12.46
N ALA A 199 -0.82 -11.25 -13.14
CA ALA A 199 -0.31 -9.92 -12.89
C ALA A 199 -1.38 -8.85 -13.16
N THR A 200 -1.49 -7.87 -12.26
CA THR A 200 -2.34 -6.69 -12.41
C THR A 200 -1.73 -5.73 -13.44
N THR A 201 -2.29 -5.71 -14.65
CA THR A 201 -2.08 -4.62 -15.61
C THR A 201 -3.30 -3.70 -15.58
N SER A 202 -3.10 -2.41 -15.35
CA SER A 202 -4.19 -1.45 -15.25
C SER A 202 -3.77 -0.09 -15.81
N THR A 203 -4.66 0.51 -16.61
CA THR A 203 -4.57 1.93 -16.96
C THR A 203 -4.85 2.75 -15.71
N VAL A 204 -4.01 3.76 -15.44
CA VAL A 204 -4.08 4.51 -14.18
C VAL A 204 -4.78 5.86 -14.36
N PRO A 205 -5.41 6.40 -13.30
CA PRO A 205 -5.98 7.75 -13.34
C PRO A 205 -4.95 8.81 -13.76
N PRO A 206 -5.40 9.90 -14.41
CA PRO A 206 -4.52 10.97 -14.85
C PRO A 206 -3.85 11.68 -13.67
N LEU A 207 -2.59 12.05 -13.84
CA LEU A 207 -1.88 12.92 -12.92
C LEU A 207 -2.23 14.39 -13.24
N GLU A 208 -3.00 15.02 -12.36
CA GLU A 208 -3.49 16.40 -12.56
C GLU A 208 -2.42 17.46 -12.29
N THR A 209 -1.48 17.17 -11.38
CA THR A 209 -0.41 18.08 -10.99
C THR A 209 0.94 17.46 -11.40
N PRO A 210 1.77 18.16 -12.19
CA PRO A 210 3.09 17.67 -12.54
C PRO A 210 3.92 17.30 -11.31
N VAL A 211 4.73 16.25 -11.43
CA VAL A 211 5.80 15.97 -10.47
C VAL A 211 6.72 17.19 -10.43
N SER A 212 7.18 17.56 -9.24
CA SER A 212 8.11 18.68 -9.04
C SER A 212 9.20 18.31 -8.05
N SER A 213 10.29 19.06 -8.06
CA SER A 213 11.34 18.98 -7.04
C SER A 213 10.99 19.73 -5.74
N ALA A 214 9.76 20.23 -5.61
CA ALA A 214 9.31 20.93 -4.41
C ALA A 214 9.32 19.98 -3.19
N GLY A 215 10.07 20.35 -2.16
CA GLY A 215 10.21 19.55 -0.93
C GLY A 215 11.42 18.62 -0.91
N CYS A 216 12.20 18.52 -1.99
CA CYS A 216 13.49 17.82 -1.99
C CYS A 216 14.41 18.39 -0.90
N GLY A 217 15.05 17.52 -0.11
CA GLY A 217 15.94 17.96 1.00
C GLY A 217 15.19 18.38 2.27
N ILE A 218 13.86 18.50 2.21
CA ILE A 218 13.02 18.99 3.31
C ILE A 218 12.06 17.88 3.76
N SER A 219 11.09 17.55 2.91
CA SER A 219 10.03 16.56 3.19
C SER A 219 10.16 15.28 2.37
N MET A 220 11.01 15.26 1.35
CA MET A 220 11.25 14.09 0.50
C MET A 220 12.71 14.03 0.07
N LEU A 221 13.22 12.80 -0.08
CA LEU A 221 14.51 12.56 -0.70
C LEU A 221 14.32 12.56 -2.22
N CYS A 222 15.25 13.12 -2.98
CA CYS A 222 15.13 13.19 -4.43
C CYS A 222 16.45 12.84 -5.10
N ALA A 223 16.39 11.94 -6.07
CA ALA A 223 17.45 11.73 -7.04
C ALA A 223 17.01 12.34 -8.37
N ALA A 224 17.85 13.20 -8.94
CA ALA A 224 17.56 13.89 -10.20
C ALA A 224 18.78 13.91 -11.11
N GLU A 225 18.55 13.81 -12.42
CA GLU A 225 19.58 13.97 -13.45
C GLU A 225 18.99 14.76 -14.63
N PRO A 226 19.51 15.96 -14.94
CA PRO A 226 20.57 16.68 -14.21
C PRO A 226 20.20 17.00 -12.75
N SER A 227 21.20 17.12 -11.86
CA SER A 227 20.98 17.24 -10.41
C SER A 227 20.15 18.45 -9.95
N THR A 228 20.03 19.48 -10.78
CA THR A 228 19.26 20.69 -10.50
C THR A 228 17.95 20.79 -11.29
N CYS A 229 17.57 19.74 -12.02
CA CYS A 229 16.35 19.77 -12.82
C CYS A 229 15.08 19.72 -11.95
N ASP A 230 14.02 20.34 -12.45
CA ASP A 230 12.67 20.25 -11.89
C ASP A 230 11.75 19.62 -12.95
N PRO A 231 11.15 18.44 -12.68
CA PRO A 231 10.30 17.74 -13.63
C PRO A 231 8.98 18.47 -13.95
N SER A 232 8.66 19.55 -13.23
CA SER A 232 7.52 20.42 -13.54
C SER A 232 7.82 21.44 -14.64
N GLN A 233 9.10 21.64 -14.95
CA GLN A 233 9.59 22.59 -15.96
C GLN A 233 9.86 21.88 -17.29
N SER A 234 9.94 22.67 -18.36
CA SER A 234 10.31 22.15 -19.68
C SER A 234 11.79 21.77 -19.74
N GLY A 235 12.09 20.55 -20.17
CA GLY A 235 13.44 20.03 -20.37
C GLY A 235 13.59 18.58 -19.92
N SER A 236 14.72 17.96 -20.27
CA SER A 236 15.01 16.58 -19.86
C SER A 236 15.31 16.51 -18.36
N CYS A 237 14.53 15.71 -17.63
CA CYS A 237 14.68 15.53 -16.19
C CYS A 237 14.29 14.10 -15.80
N PHE A 238 15.29 13.26 -15.53
CA PHE A 238 15.07 12.01 -14.82
C PHE A 238 14.97 12.31 -13.35
N PHE A 239 13.92 11.83 -12.70
CA PHE A 239 13.64 12.17 -11.31
C PHE A 239 12.99 11.00 -10.58
N CYS A 240 13.46 10.72 -9.37
CA CYS A 240 12.78 9.88 -8.41
C CYS A 240 12.79 10.54 -7.04
N GLY A 241 11.60 10.90 -6.58
CA GLY A 241 11.34 11.42 -5.24
C GLY A 241 10.76 10.34 -4.35
N ALA A 242 11.22 10.27 -3.10
CA ALA A 242 10.73 9.36 -2.07
C ALA A 242 10.37 10.15 -0.81
N LYS A 243 9.10 10.11 -0.42
CA LYS A 243 8.58 10.75 0.78
C LYS A 243 8.03 9.68 1.71
N GLN A 244 8.63 9.52 2.88
CA GLN A 244 8.10 8.57 3.87
C GLN A 244 6.77 9.09 4.41
N SER A 245 5.70 8.33 4.19
CA SER A 245 4.39 8.64 4.78
C SER A 245 4.30 8.05 6.19
N SER A 246 4.70 6.78 6.36
CA SER A 246 4.73 6.10 7.66
C SER A 246 5.53 4.80 7.59
N GLY A 247 6.47 4.58 8.50
CA GLY A 247 7.18 3.29 8.61
C GLY A 247 7.82 2.83 7.29
N SER A 248 7.28 1.78 6.68
CA SER A 248 7.74 1.25 5.39
C SER A 248 7.01 1.81 4.16
N ASN A 249 6.06 2.73 4.35
CA ASN A 249 5.25 3.27 3.27
C ASN A 249 5.83 4.59 2.78
N PHE A 250 5.97 4.69 1.47
CA PHE A 250 6.55 5.84 0.79
C PHE A 250 5.63 6.30 -0.35
N GLU A 251 5.47 7.61 -0.47
CA GLU A 251 5.00 8.26 -1.68
C GLU A 251 6.19 8.46 -2.61
N PHE A 252 6.13 7.84 -3.79
CA PHE A 252 7.11 8.00 -4.85
C PHE A 252 6.59 8.94 -5.93
N SER A 253 7.50 9.73 -6.48
CA SER A 253 7.27 10.55 -7.66
C SER A 253 8.35 10.25 -8.68
N LEU A 254 7.96 9.83 -9.88
CA LEU A 254 8.85 9.37 -10.93
C LEU A 254 8.63 10.22 -12.19
N SER A 255 9.70 10.71 -12.79
CA SER A 255 9.66 11.44 -14.07
C SER A 255 10.84 11.02 -14.94
N GLY A 256 10.65 10.99 -16.26
CA GLY A 256 11.74 10.77 -17.20
C GLY A 256 11.30 10.82 -18.66
N GLU A 257 12.26 11.08 -19.54
CA GLU A 257 12.03 11.06 -20.99
C GLU A 257 12.23 9.64 -21.56
N SER A 258 11.18 9.06 -22.14
CA SER A 258 11.19 7.74 -22.77
C SER A 258 10.01 7.59 -23.74
N GLU A 259 10.23 6.91 -24.87
CA GLU A 259 9.14 6.48 -25.76
C GLU A 259 8.41 5.23 -25.24
N GLY A 260 9.10 4.42 -24.42
CA GLY A 260 8.55 3.20 -23.84
C GLY A 260 8.10 3.41 -22.42
N TYR A 261 8.96 3.10 -21.46
CA TYR A 261 8.67 3.26 -20.03
C TYR A 261 9.79 4.00 -19.29
N VAL A 262 9.44 4.52 -18.11
CA VAL A 262 10.36 4.92 -17.04
C VAL A 262 10.11 4.03 -15.81
N ALA A 263 11.16 3.66 -15.11
CA ALA A 263 11.08 2.77 -13.96
C ALA A 263 11.93 3.25 -12.79
N ALA A 264 11.46 3.01 -11.57
CA ALA A 264 12.19 3.20 -10.33
C ALA A 264 12.47 1.85 -9.68
N SER A 265 13.74 1.51 -9.44
CA SER A 265 14.14 0.28 -8.72
C SER A 265 14.76 0.63 -7.37
N LEU A 266 14.57 -0.26 -6.38
CA LEU A 266 15.16 -0.13 -5.05
C LEU A 266 16.03 -1.35 -4.75
N SER A 267 17.36 -1.17 -4.77
CA SER A 267 18.31 -2.24 -4.46
C SER A 267 18.82 -2.14 -3.02
N THR A 268 19.09 -3.29 -2.41
CA THR A 268 19.73 -3.32 -1.07
C THR A 268 21.24 -3.10 -1.11
N ASP A 269 21.83 -3.09 -2.30
CA ASP A 269 23.23 -2.74 -2.55
C ASP A 269 23.33 -1.62 -3.60
N THR A 270 24.54 -1.28 -4.06
CA THR A 270 24.78 -0.17 -5.00
C THR A 270 24.46 -0.50 -6.46
N THR A 271 24.03 -1.72 -6.75
CA THR A 271 23.80 -2.25 -8.10
C THR A 271 22.34 -2.68 -8.20
N ALA A 272 21.62 -2.16 -9.20
CA ALA A 272 20.31 -2.70 -9.55
C ALA A 272 20.48 -4.00 -10.36
N GLY A 273 19.62 -4.99 -10.12
CA GLY A 273 19.68 -6.31 -10.78
C GLY A 273 19.74 -7.52 -9.85
N GLY A 274 19.46 -7.36 -8.55
CA GLY A 274 19.50 -8.42 -7.54
C GLY A 274 18.14 -8.98 -7.11
N ASN A 275 17.16 -9.06 -8.02
CA ASN A 275 15.71 -9.21 -7.74
C ASN A 275 15.11 -7.98 -7.05
N ASP A 276 15.48 -6.81 -7.55
CA ASP A 276 15.11 -5.55 -6.93
C ASP A 276 13.67 -5.14 -7.28
N PRO A 277 12.84 -4.76 -6.29
CA PRO A 277 11.51 -4.25 -6.55
C PRO A 277 11.58 -3.03 -7.47
N THR A 278 10.84 -3.10 -8.56
CA THR A 278 10.87 -2.13 -9.65
C THR A 278 9.45 -1.70 -10.02
N TYR A 279 9.22 -0.39 -10.05
CA TYR A 279 7.93 0.25 -10.32
C TYR A 279 8.02 0.95 -11.66
N ILE A 280 7.12 0.63 -12.59
CA ILE A 280 7.27 0.99 -14.00
C ILE A 280 6.03 1.73 -14.49
N CYS A 281 6.26 2.86 -15.15
CA CYS A 281 5.24 3.59 -15.87
C CYS A 281 5.54 3.56 -17.36
N ALA A 282 4.69 2.86 -18.09
CA ALA A 282 4.79 2.70 -19.53
C ALA A 282 3.81 3.61 -20.27
N ASN A 283 4.28 4.20 -21.35
CA ASN A 283 3.47 4.96 -22.29
C ASN A 283 2.75 3.99 -23.23
N ASP A 284 1.48 3.69 -22.93
CA ASP A 284 0.59 2.95 -23.81
C ASP A 284 -0.19 3.93 -24.68
N ASN A 285 0.42 4.33 -25.80
CA ASN A 285 -0.20 5.19 -26.82
C ASN A 285 -0.77 6.50 -26.25
N GLY A 286 -0.07 7.15 -25.32
CA GLY A 286 -0.46 8.40 -24.66
C GLY A 286 -1.19 8.22 -23.33
N VAL A 287 -1.44 6.98 -22.89
CA VAL A 287 -2.03 6.66 -21.59
C VAL A 287 -1.01 5.89 -20.74
N ILE A 288 -0.91 6.21 -19.45
CA ILE A 288 -0.01 5.46 -18.57
C ILE A 288 -0.60 4.10 -18.20
N LYS A 289 0.22 3.08 -18.42
CA LYS A 289 0.02 1.73 -17.89
C LYS A 289 1.09 1.45 -16.83
N PHE A 290 0.65 1.04 -15.65
CA PHE A 290 1.57 0.77 -14.54
C PHE A 290 1.88 -0.71 -14.40
N PHE A 291 3.14 -1.02 -14.13
CA PHE A 291 3.62 -2.37 -13.83
C PHE A 291 4.44 -2.37 -12.55
N SER A 292 4.43 -3.51 -11.88
CA SER A 292 5.40 -3.83 -10.85
C SER A 292 6.20 -5.05 -11.31
N ALA A 293 7.50 -5.08 -11.01
CA ALA A 293 8.40 -6.13 -11.44
C ALA A 293 9.52 -6.36 -10.42
N LEU A 294 10.20 -7.49 -10.54
CA LEU A 294 11.54 -7.68 -9.97
C LEU A 294 12.56 -7.53 -11.10
N LEU A 295 13.58 -6.71 -10.86
CA LEU A 295 14.71 -6.54 -11.77
C LEU A 295 15.84 -7.49 -11.36
N ASP A 296 16.17 -8.42 -12.24
CA ASP A 296 17.29 -9.35 -12.08
C ASP A 296 18.12 -9.37 -13.37
N ASN A 297 19.40 -9.00 -13.29
CA ASN A 297 20.33 -8.98 -14.44
C ASN A 297 19.74 -8.36 -15.73
N ASP A 298 19.19 -7.13 -15.64
CA ASP A 298 18.54 -6.39 -16.73
C ASP A 298 17.25 -7.02 -17.31
N VAL A 299 16.68 -8.01 -16.61
CA VAL A 299 15.39 -8.62 -16.95
C VAL A 299 14.33 -8.18 -15.95
N LEU A 300 13.23 -7.61 -16.46
CA LEU A 300 12.06 -7.27 -15.66
C LEU A 300 11.07 -8.42 -15.65
N THR A 301 10.92 -9.07 -14.50
CA THR A 301 9.89 -10.09 -14.29
C THR A 301 8.69 -9.45 -13.60
N VAL A 302 7.60 -9.26 -14.35
CA VAL A 302 6.36 -8.66 -13.82
C VAL A 302 5.85 -9.48 -12.63
N THR A 303 5.60 -8.80 -11.52
CA THR A 303 5.07 -9.40 -10.29
C THR A 303 4.14 -8.41 -9.58
N THR A 304 3.44 -8.87 -8.56
CA THR A 304 2.65 -7.98 -7.70
C THR A 304 3.53 -7.43 -6.58
N LEU A 305 3.70 -6.11 -6.54
CA LEU A 305 4.27 -5.39 -5.40
C LEU A 305 3.17 -4.61 -4.68
N ALA A 306 3.39 -4.29 -3.41
CA ALA A 306 2.45 -3.50 -2.61
C ALA A 306 2.49 -2.03 -3.05
N VAL A 307 1.66 -1.69 -4.04
CA VAL A 307 1.54 -0.35 -4.61
C VAL A 307 0.07 0.08 -4.65
N THR A 308 -0.18 1.35 -4.33
CA THR A 308 -1.50 1.99 -4.38
C THR A 308 -1.36 3.43 -4.90
N ASN A 309 -2.49 4.11 -5.09
CA ASN A 309 -2.53 5.53 -5.47
C ASN A 309 -1.71 5.87 -6.72
N VAL A 310 -1.62 4.94 -7.66
CA VAL A 310 -0.90 5.19 -8.90
C VAL A 310 -1.68 6.20 -9.73
N LYS A 311 -0.99 7.25 -10.14
CA LYS A 311 -1.47 8.23 -11.12
C LYS A 311 -0.34 8.47 -12.11
N GLY A 312 -0.69 8.79 -13.35
CA GLY A 312 0.33 9.05 -14.35
C GLY A 312 -0.12 9.99 -15.46
N SER A 313 0.84 10.57 -16.15
CA SER A 313 0.63 11.42 -17.32
C SER A 313 1.75 11.20 -18.34
N VAL A 314 1.41 11.32 -19.61
CA VAL A 314 2.36 11.39 -20.73
C VAL A 314 2.19 12.74 -21.42
N ASN A 315 3.29 13.45 -21.67
CA ASN A 315 3.31 14.61 -22.54
C ASN A 315 4.52 14.51 -23.49
N GLY A 316 4.26 14.12 -24.74
CA GLY A 316 5.32 13.72 -25.68
C GLY A 316 6.08 12.50 -25.13
N ASN A 317 7.39 12.64 -24.95
CA ASN A 317 8.24 11.59 -24.38
C ASN A 317 8.38 11.71 -22.87
N ASN A 318 7.82 12.75 -22.23
CA ASN A 318 7.91 12.91 -20.79
C ASN A 318 6.85 12.04 -20.10
N ILE A 319 7.29 11.03 -19.37
CA ILE A 319 6.45 10.14 -18.58
C ILE A 319 6.57 10.54 -17.12
N GLN A 320 5.43 10.78 -16.47
CA GLN A 320 5.38 11.08 -15.04
C GLN A 320 4.40 10.17 -14.31
N CYS A 321 4.78 9.79 -13.09
CA CYS A 321 3.97 8.99 -12.21
C CYS A 321 4.12 9.38 -10.75
N THR A 322 3.03 9.24 -10.01
CA THR A 322 3.06 9.22 -8.54
C THR A 322 2.42 7.94 -8.07
N PHE A 323 2.99 7.31 -7.06
CA PHE A 323 2.43 6.09 -6.47
C PHE A 323 2.85 5.95 -5.01
N SER A 324 2.07 5.22 -4.24
CA SER A 324 2.43 4.87 -2.86
C SER A 324 2.87 3.41 -2.83
N ALA A 325 4.06 3.13 -2.31
CA ALA A 325 4.58 1.77 -2.20
C ALA A 325 5.00 1.42 -0.77
N THR A 326 4.77 0.18 -0.38
CA THR A 326 5.29 -0.39 0.87
C THR A 326 6.61 -1.09 0.57
N ILE A 327 7.71 -0.53 1.08
CA ILE A 327 9.06 -1.05 0.89
C ILE A 327 9.40 -2.00 2.04
N PRO A 328 9.62 -3.31 1.78
CA PRO A 328 10.07 -4.25 2.81
C PRO A 328 11.39 -3.76 3.40
N ALA A 329 11.59 -3.86 4.72
CA ALA A 329 12.85 -3.43 5.32
C ALA A 329 14.03 -4.22 4.70
N ALA A 330 15.06 -3.51 4.25
CA ALA A 330 16.30 -4.14 3.80
C ALA A 330 16.81 -5.06 4.93
N SER A 331 17.10 -6.32 4.62
CA SER A 331 17.57 -7.30 5.60
C SER A 331 18.95 -6.90 6.13
N VAL A 332 18.97 -6.06 7.17
CA VAL A 332 20.22 -5.59 7.76
C VAL A 332 20.86 -6.73 8.56
N SER A 333 22.11 -7.07 8.21
CA SER A 333 22.94 -7.97 9.01
C SER A 333 23.05 -7.47 10.46
N ARG A 334 23.07 -8.40 11.43
CA ARG A 334 22.91 -8.22 12.88
C ARG A 334 23.95 -7.34 13.59
N ARG A 335 24.78 -6.58 12.85
CA ARG A 335 25.89 -5.78 13.37
C ARG A 335 25.66 -4.26 13.32
N SER A 336 24.55 -3.76 12.77
CA SER A 336 24.21 -2.32 12.79
C SER A 336 22.91 -2.08 13.56
N LEU A 337 22.99 -2.08 14.89
CA LEU A 337 21.87 -1.83 15.81
C LEU A 337 21.73 -0.34 16.16
N SER A 338 21.72 0.50 15.14
CA SER A 338 21.26 1.89 15.23
C SER A 338 20.56 2.26 13.92
N ILE A 339 19.26 2.56 14.02
CA ILE A 339 18.30 2.96 12.97
C ILE A 339 17.76 1.77 12.14
N ARG A 340 16.43 1.61 12.15
CA ARG A 340 15.64 0.68 11.32
C ARG A 340 15.67 1.13 9.85
N ALA A 341 16.86 1.16 9.27
CA ALA A 341 17.15 2.04 8.15
C ALA A 341 16.59 1.45 6.86
N GLN A 342 15.72 2.20 6.19
CA GLN A 342 15.19 1.90 4.85
C GLN A 342 16.30 2.18 3.85
N ARG A 343 17.36 1.37 3.92
CA ARG A 343 18.60 1.62 3.19
C ARG A 343 18.54 0.96 1.84
N PHE A 344 18.40 1.78 0.81
CA PHE A 344 18.34 1.34 -0.57
C PHE A 344 19.22 2.21 -1.44
N SER A 345 19.75 1.63 -2.51
CA SER A 345 20.09 2.38 -3.70
C SER A 345 18.81 2.56 -4.53
N MET A 346 18.49 3.80 -4.86
CA MET A 346 17.41 4.14 -5.79
C MET A 346 17.99 4.22 -7.20
N SER A 347 17.31 3.64 -8.18
CA SER A 347 17.65 3.84 -9.58
C SER A 347 16.46 4.37 -10.37
N VAL A 348 16.75 5.16 -11.40
CA VAL A 348 15.79 5.55 -12.44
C VAL A 348 16.30 4.96 -13.73
N SER A 349 15.46 4.23 -14.44
CA SER A 349 15.80 3.62 -15.71
C SER A 349 14.72 3.83 -16.76
N THR A 350 15.08 3.68 -18.02
CA THR A 350 14.18 3.74 -19.16
C THR A 350 14.32 2.49 -20.01
N GLY A 351 13.26 2.04 -20.66
CA GLY A 351 13.34 0.94 -21.63
C GLY A 351 12.21 0.98 -22.64
N ALA A 352 12.28 0.10 -23.63
CA ALA A 352 11.23 -0.05 -24.62
C ALA A 352 9.97 -0.69 -24.01
N PHE A 353 8.79 -0.28 -24.46
CA PHE A 353 7.52 -0.92 -24.12
C PHE A 353 6.79 -1.30 -25.40
N ASN A 354 6.28 -2.54 -25.46
CA ASN A 354 5.42 -3.00 -26.55
C ASN A 354 3.97 -3.06 -26.07
N SER A 355 3.16 -2.10 -26.52
CA SER A 355 1.73 -1.98 -26.18
C SER A 355 0.86 -3.12 -26.71
N THR A 356 1.32 -3.87 -27.72
CA THR A 356 0.57 -5.01 -28.26
C THR A 356 0.74 -6.26 -27.39
N SER A 357 1.91 -6.46 -26.80
CA SER A 357 2.25 -7.66 -26.03
C SER A 357 2.48 -7.41 -24.54
N ASP A 358 2.25 -6.17 -24.07
CA ASP A 358 2.57 -5.71 -22.70
C ASP A 358 4.00 -6.03 -22.26
N SER A 359 4.93 -6.12 -23.22
CA SER A 359 6.30 -6.56 -22.96
C SER A 359 7.20 -5.39 -22.65
N LEU A 360 8.00 -5.55 -21.60
CA LEU A 360 9.00 -4.58 -21.14
C LEU A 360 10.37 -5.00 -21.65
N GLY A 361 11.03 -4.13 -22.42
CA GLY A 361 12.44 -4.32 -22.80
C GLY A 361 13.38 -4.08 -21.62
N SER A 362 14.66 -4.47 -21.78
CA SER A 362 15.67 -4.29 -20.74
C SER A 362 15.83 -2.81 -20.32
N PRO A 363 15.91 -2.53 -19.01
CA PRO A 363 16.06 -1.17 -18.51
C PRO A 363 17.48 -0.66 -18.74
N THR A 364 17.59 0.63 -19.05
CA THR A 364 18.86 1.38 -19.10
C THR A 364 18.86 2.39 -17.97
N ALA A 365 19.76 2.25 -16.99
CA ALA A 365 19.86 3.17 -15.87
C ALA A 365 20.27 4.59 -16.33
N LYS A 366 19.59 5.59 -15.77
CA LYS A 366 19.84 7.02 -15.93
C LYS A 366 20.29 7.66 -14.61
N ILE A 367 19.82 7.10 -13.51
CA ILE A 367 20.24 7.42 -12.15
C ILE A 367 20.47 6.11 -11.40
N GLN A 368 21.51 6.05 -10.58
CA GLN A 368 21.76 4.98 -9.62
C GLN A 368 22.41 5.64 -8.40
N THR A 369 21.76 5.61 -7.23
CA THR A 369 22.33 6.25 -6.04
C THR A 369 23.32 5.33 -5.32
N ASN A 370 24.15 5.87 -4.44
CA ASN A 370 24.69 5.10 -3.32
C ASN A 370 23.56 4.52 -2.42
N VAL A 371 23.88 3.56 -1.56
CA VAL A 371 22.91 3.04 -0.57
C VAL A 371 22.65 4.08 0.50
N ILE A 372 21.46 4.66 0.49
CA ILE A 372 21.03 5.76 1.36
C ILE A 372 19.77 5.39 2.14
N ASP A 373 19.51 6.09 3.25
CA ASP A 373 18.24 5.96 3.94
C ASP A 373 17.17 6.75 3.17
N ILE A 374 16.30 6.08 2.43
CA ILE A 374 15.26 6.73 1.60
C ILE A 374 14.23 7.48 2.46
N ALA A 375 14.18 7.22 3.77
CA ALA A 375 13.35 7.98 4.72
C ALA A 375 14.00 9.30 5.16
N ASN A 376 15.32 9.45 5.00
CA ASN A 376 16.00 10.68 5.33
C ASN A 376 15.95 11.65 4.13
N SER A 377 15.08 12.66 4.20
CA SER A 377 14.88 13.64 3.13
C SER A 377 16.14 14.42 2.76
N ASN A 378 17.12 14.55 3.67
CA ASN A 378 18.37 15.29 3.44
C ASN A 378 19.60 14.40 3.20
N ALA A 379 19.41 13.10 2.93
CA ALA A 379 20.52 12.20 2.65
C ALA A 379 21.32 12.65 1.41
N THR A 380 22.65 12.55 1.50
CA THR A 380 23.55 12.85 0.37
C THR A 380 23.50 11.74 -0.67
N ILE A 381 23.20 12.11 -1.91
CA ILE A 381 23.11 11.19 -3.06
C ILE A 381 24.35 11.36 -3.95
N ASP A 382 24.99 10.24 -4.27
CA ASP A 382 26.00 10.13 -5.33
C ASP A 382 25.36 9.42 -6.53
N ASN A 383 25.36 10.03 -7.73
CA ASN A 383 24.90 9.36 -8.95
C ASN A 383 26.02 8.49 -9.54
N LEU A 384 25.89 7.18 -9.42
CA LEU A 384 26.88 6.16 -9.77
C LEU A 384 26.87 5.76 -11.26
N VAL A 385 25.88 6.19 -12.04
CA VAL A 385 25.75 5.80 -13.47
C VAL A 385 26.96 6.23 -14.31
N ASN A 386 27.68 7.27 -13.88
CA ASN A 386 28.84 7.83 -14.60
C ASN A 386 30.20 7.58 -13.91
N THR A 387 30.27 6.85 -12.79
CA THR A 387 31.55 6.64 -12.04
C THR A 387 32.43 5.53 -12.65
N ALA A 388 32.38 5.35 -13.97
CA ALA A 388 33.26 4.48 -14.73
C ALA A 388 34.16 5.27 -15.70
N THR A 389 34.68 6.44 -15.31
CA THR A 389 35.91 7.04 -15.88
C THR A 389 36.28 8.35 -15.19
N THR A 390 36.98 8.28 -14.06
CA THR A 390 38.04 9.26 -13.73
C THR A 390 38.99 8.62 -12.73
N THR A 391 40.06 8.01 -13.23
CA THR A 391 41.31 7.92 -12.48
C THR A 391 41.81 9.36 -12.31
N ALA A 392 41.38 10.04 -11.24
CA ALA A 392 41.93 11.33 -10.87
C ALA A 392 43.29 11.09 -10.22
N THR A 393 44.33 11.42 -10.96
CA THR A 393 45.70 11.65 -10.48
C THR A 393 45.69 12.51 -9.21
N PRO A 394 46.44 12.16 -8.15
CA PRO A 394 46.41 12.92 -6.91
C PRO A 394 47.09 14.27 -7.15
N THR A 395 46.30 15.34 -7.18
CA THR A 395 46.82 16.70 -7.05
C THR A 395 46.73 17.10 -5.57
N THR A 396 47.90 17.32 -5.01
CA THR A 396 48.14 17.92 -3.70
C THR A 396 47.52 19.30 -3.62
N SER A 397 46.71 19.60 -2.59
CA SER A 397 47.08 20.60 -1.58
C SER A 397 46.00 20.88 -0.51
N HIS A 398 46.49 21.02 0.73
CA HIS A 398 45.92 21.71 1.89
C HIS A 398 44.65 21.11 2.53
N ALA A 399 44.72 20.35 3.61
CA ALA A 399 45.18 20.65 4.98
C ALA A 399 43.98 20.53 5.93
N VAL A 400 43.76 19.33 6.47
CA VAL A 400 42.99 19.15 7.70
C VAL A 400 43.88 18.39 8.68
N THR A 401 44.23 19.08 9.73
CA THR A 401 44.94 18.58 10.90
C THR A 401 44.06 17.56 11.63
N LEU A 402 44.50 16.30 11.68
CA LEU A 402 44.05 15.36 12.70
C LEU A 402 45.26 14.64 13.29
N GLN A 403 45.77 15.21 14.39
CA GLN A 403 46.58 14.46 15.34
C GLN A 403 45.69 13.37 15.93
N GLN A 404 46.08 12.10 15.80
CA GLN A 404 46.50 11.25 16.92
C GLN A 404 46.56 9.77 16.51
N SER A 405 47.70 9.19 16.88
CA SER A 405 47.92 7.80 17.27
C SER A 405 47.52 6.70 16.28
N PHE A 406 48.50 6.20 15.53
CA PHE A 406 48.82 4.76 15.47
C PHE A 406 50.28 4.58 15.03
N MET A 407 51.21 4.91 15.94
CA MET A 407 52.52 4.30 15.95
C MET A 407 52.35 2.88 16.51
N GLN A 408 52.57 1.88 15.68
CA GLN A 408 53.34 0.66 15.99
C GLN A 408 53.30 -0.31 14.81
N ALA A 409 54.46 -0.93 14.56
CA ALA A 409 54.70 -2.03 13.63
C ALA A 409 54.99 -1.68 12.15
N LEU A 410 56.13 -1.03 11.88
CA LEU A 410 56.99 -1.44 10.76
C LEU A 410 58.42 -0.89 10.90
N LEU A 411 59.20 -1.44 11.84
CA LEU A 411 60.63 -1.15 11.98
C LEU A 411 61.38 -2.47 12.26
N VAL A 412 61.34 -3.35 11.28
CA VAL A 412 62.29 -4.46 11.13
C VAL A 412 62.57 -4.56 9.63
N THR A 413 63.84 -4.72 9.27
CA THR A 413 64.40 -4.87 7.91
C THR A 413 64.80 -3.60 7.14
N VAL A 414 65.72 -2.78 7.68
CA VAL A 414 66.93 -2.35 6.94
C VAL A 414 68.02 -2.07 7.98
N GLY A 415 68.54 -3.14 8.59
CA GLY A 415 69.63 -3.10 9.55
C GLY A 415 70.82 -3.93 9.09
N VAL A 416 71.12 -3.98 7.79
CA VAL A 416 72.32 -4.61 7.23
C VAL A 416 72.61 -4.01 5.84
N LEU A 417 73.37 -2.92 5.76
CA LEU A 417 74.40 -2.62 4.73
C LEU A 417 74.79 -1.14 4.82
N GLY A 418 75.90 -0.88 5.49
CA GLY A 418 76.46 0.46 5.61
C GLY A 418 77.61 0.56 6.62
N LEU A 419 78.35 -0.53 6.84
CA LEU A 419 79.63 -0.53 7.54
C LEU A 419 80.65 -1.21 6.65
N ALA A 420 81.14 -0.46 5.67
CA ALA A 420 82.49 -0.54 5.16
C ALA A 420 82.68 0.64 4.21
N MET A 421 83.41 1.66 4.67
CA MET A 421 84.12 2.53 3.75
C MET A 421 85.14 1.67 2.99
N LEU A 422 84.89 1.42 1.71
CA LEU A 422 85.83 1.53 0.58
C LEU A 422 85.13 1.18 -0.72
#